data_AF-A0A2N1P6A8-F1
#
_entry.id   AF-A0A2N1P6A8-F1
#
_cell.length_a   1.000
_cell.length_b   1.000
_cell.length_c   1.000
_cell.angle_alpha   90.00
_cell.angle_beta   90.00
_cell.angle_gamma   90.00
#
_symmetry.space_group_name_H-M   'P 1'
#
loop_
_entity.id
_entity.type
_entity.pdbx_description
1 polymer ?
#
loop_
_entity_poly.entity_id
_entity_poly.type
_entity_poly.pdbx_seq_one_letter_code
_entity_poly.pdbx_strand_id
1 'polypeptide(L)'
;MLKKIVFIIVGLIVILIGLLLAISAGENIFNLALDKVIEVEQEGFIYHVGYLIGSTVILFFGMGLILLGYWLIRRGIKGGRDKSARSQFEIGRVIKPYRSAYPNPLKLKKDDRIRTGEKESEWPGWVWCTDKSDISGWVPESYVRMNGAEAIVIYDYDATELTVNPDDELIIINEEVGWYWCLGQNGRSGWVPKENVKINH
;
A
#
# COMPACT_ATOMS: atom_id res chain seq x y z
N MET A 1 11.40 -5.55 -5.59
CA MET A 1 11.91 -4.18 -5.83
C MET A 1 12.59 -4.01 -7.19
N LEU A 2 13.48 -4.91 -7.61
CA LEU A 2 14.27 -4.80 -8.83
C LEU A 2 13.46 -4.50 -10.12
N LYS A 3 12.34 -5.20 -10.34
CA LYS A 3 11.46 -4.98 -11.51
C LYS A 3 10.89 -3.55 -11.59
N LYS A 4 10.64 -2.88 -10.46
CA LYS A 4 10.10 -1.50 -10.41
C LYS A 4 11.14 -0.48 -10.84
N ILE A 5 12.36 -0.64 -10.31
CA ILE A 5 13.50 0.21 -10.62
C ILE A 5 13.82 0.14 -12.11
N VAL A 6 13.75 -1.06 -12.71
CA VAL A 6 13.92 -1.25 -14.15
C VAL A 6 12.89 -0.44 -14.97
N PHE A 7 11.60 -0.48 -14.63
CA PHE A 7 10.59 0.32 -15.35
C PHE A 7 10.80 1.83 -15.25
N ILE A 8 11.27 2.32 -14.10
CA ILE A 8 11.57 3.74 -13.90
C ILE A 8 12.79 4.15 -14.72
N ILE A 9 13.88 3.38 -14.64
CA ILE A 9 15.11 3.66 -15.40
C ILE A 9 14.84 3.62 -16.91
N VAL A 10 14.16 2.58 -17.40
CA VAL A 10 13.81 2.46 -18.82
C VAL A 10 12.92 3.63 -19.25
N GLY A 11 11.94 4.01 -18.44
CA GLY A 11 11.06 5.15 -18.77
C GLY A 11 11.81 6.49 -18.81
N LEU A 12 12.76 6.73 -17.92
CA LEU A 12 13.61 7.94 -17.94
C LEU A 12 14.49 8.00 -19.19
N ILE A 13 15.09 6.87 -19.57
CA ILE A 13 15.89 6.76 -20.80
C ILE A 13 15.03 7.08 -22.03
N VAL A 14 13.82 6.53 -22.09
CA VAL A 14 12.90 6.76 -23.22
C VAL A 14 12.46 8.23 -23.30
N ILE A 15 12.21 8.90 -22.17
CA ILE A 15 11.93 10.34 -22.14
C ILE A 15 13.13 11.14 -22.65
N LEU A 16 14.34 10.81 -22.21
CA LEU A 16 15.55 11.53 -22.62
C LEU A 16 15.78 11.43 -24.14
N ILE A 17 15.58 10.25 -24.72
CA ILE A 17 15.65 10.04 -26.18
C ILE A 17 14.59 10.89 -26.88
N GLY A 18 13.34 10.89 -26.40
CA GLY A 18 12.28 11.71 -26.97
C GLY A 18 12.57 13.21 -26.93
N LEU A 19 13.16 13.70 -25.83
CA LEU A 19 13.59 15.11 -25.70
C LEU A 19 14.72 15.46 -26.67
N LEU A 20 15.72 14.59 -26.82
CA LEU A 20 16.83 14.81 -27.78
C LEU A 20 16.32 14.90 -29.22
N LEU A 21 15.38 14.04 -29.61
CA LEU A 21 14.74 14.10 -30.93
C LEU A 21 13.94 15.39 -31.11
N ALA A 22 13.23 15.84 -30.07
CA ALA A 22 12.48 17.08 -30.13
C ALA A 22 13.38 18.32 -30.25
N ILE A 23 14.51 18.35 -29.52
CA ILE A 23 15.52 19.41 -29.63
C ILE A 23 16.11 19.43 -31.04
N SER A 24 16.55 18.28 -31.56
CA SER A 24 17.11 18.18 -32.92
C SER A 24 16.13 18.64 -33.98
N ALA A 25 14.85 18.25 -33.88
CA ALA A 25 13.83 18.72 -34.81
C ALA A 25 13.55 20.22 -34.68
N GLY A 26 13.61 20.77 -33.46
CA GLY A 26 13.48 22.21 -33.21
C GLY A 26 14.64 23.02 -33.82
N GLU A 27 15.88 22.57 -33.62
CA GLU A 27 17.07 23.18 -34.25
C GLU A 27 16.98 23.14 -35.77
N ASN A 28 16.54 22.01 -36.34
CA ASN A 28 16.32 21.86 -37.77
C ASN A 28 15.28 22.88 -38.29
N ILE A 29 14.11 22.98 -37.65
CA ILE A 29 13.06 23.93 -38.06
C ILE A 29 13.54 25.38 -37.91
N PHE A 30 14.27 25.70 -36.84
CA PHE A 30 14.81 27.04 -36.60
C PHE A 30 15.85 27.44 -37.65
N ASN A 31 16.79 26.55 -37.97
CA ASN A 31 17.77 26.77 -39.02
C ASN A 31 17.10 26.98 -40.38
N LEU A 32 16.07 26.18 -40.70
CA LEU A 32 15.26 26.35 -41.91
C LEU A 32 14.56 27.71 -41.96
N ALA A 33 14.05 28.20 -40.82
CA ALA A 33 13.40 29.50 -40.72
C ALA A 33 14.40 30.65 -40.87
N LEU A 34 15.59 30.55 -40.28
CA LEU A 34 16.67 31.52 -40.46
C LEU A 34 17.16 31.57 -41.90
N ASP A 35 17.35 30.41 -42.54
CA ASP A 35 17.78 30.30 -43.94
C ASP A 35 16.79 31.03 -44.87
N LYS A 36 15.48 30.83 -44.65
CA LYS A 36 14.41 31.55 -45.36
C LYS A 36 14.33 33.05 -45.08
N VAL A 37 14.86 33.52 -43.95
CA VAL A 37 14.95 34.96 -43.63
C VAL A 37 16.18 35.60 -44.29
N ILE A 38 17.20 34.79 -44.61
CA ILE A 38 18.49 35.26 -45.13
C ILE A 38 18.57 35.16 -46.67
N GLU A 39 17.81 34.30 -47.34
CA GLU A 39 17.85 34.16 -48.82
C GLU A 39 16.78 34.93 -49.60
N VAL A 40 17.26 35.63 -50.62
CA VAL A 40 16.53 36.11 -51.81
C VAL A 40 16.76 35.10 -52.94
N GLU A 41 15.68 34.70 -53.61
CA GLU A 41 15.60 33.95 -54.88
C GLU A 41 15.73 32.41 -54.91
N GLN A 42 15.08 31.86 -55.93
CA GLN A 42 14.51 30.52 -56.01
C GLN A 42 15.54 29.46 -56.43
N GLU A 43 15.66 28.36 -55.66
CA GLU A 43 15.78 26.97 -56.19
C GLU A 43 15.70 25.82 -55.14
N GLY A 44 15.35 26.08 -53.87
CA GLY A 44 15.34 25.07 -52.79
C GLY A 44 13.98 24.48 -52.35
N PHE A 45 12.85 24.86 -52.97
CA PHE A 45 11.51 24.64 -52.38
C PHE A 45 11.21 23.21 -51.95
N ILE A 46 11.56 22.21 -52.76
CA ILE A 46 11.29 20.78 -52.46
C ILE A 46 12.14 20.30 -51.27
N TYR A 47 13.40 20.72 -51.17
CA TYR A 47 14.27 20.38 -50.05
C TYR A 47 13.73 20.96 -48.74
N HIS A 48 13.30 22.23 -48.74
CA HIS A 48 12.75 22.87 -47.54
C HIS A 48 11.41 22.25 -47.11
N VAL A 49 10.55 21.84 -48.05
CA VAL A 49 9.29 21.14 -47.74
C VAL A 49 9.56 19.75 -47.18
N GLY A 50 10.47 18.98 -47.79
CA GLY A 50 10.87 17.67 -47.29
C GLY A 50 11.48 17.73 -45.88
N TYR A 51 12.29 18.76 -45.62
CA TYR A 51 12.92 19.00 -44.32
C TYR A 51 11.89 19.36 -43.24
N LEU A 52 10.94 20.25 -43.55
CA LEU A 52 9.85 20.62 -42.63
C LEU A 52 8.96 19.42 -42.28
N ILE A 53 8.60 18.60 -43.27
CA ILE A 53 7.82 17.37 -43.07
C ILE A 53 8.62 16.39 -42.20
N GLY A 54 9.91 16.18 -42.52
CA GLY A 54 10.79 15.31 -41.74
C GLY A 54 10.92 15.73 -40.27
N SER A 55 11.16 17.00 -40.00
CA SER A 55 11.24 17.53 -38.63
C SER A 55 9.92 17.43 -37.87
N THR A 56 8.79 17.64 -38.55
CA THR A 56 7.46 17.49 -37.95
C THR A 56 7.20 16.04 -37.56
N VAL A 57 7.55 15.07 -38.41
CA VAL A 57 7.44 13.64 -38.10
C VAL A 57 8.31 13.26 -36.90
N ILE A 58 9.54 13.78 -36.83
CA ILE A 58 10.46 13.54 -35.69
C ILE A 58 9.89 14.11 -34.39
N LEU A 59 9.25 15.28 -34.41
CA LEU A 59 8.58 15.86 -33.24
C LEU A 59 7.44 14.98 -32.73
N PHE A 60 6.56 14.49 -33.61
CA PHE A 60 5.47 13.61 -33.21
C PHE A 60 5.98 12.27 -32.67
N PHE A 61 7.05 11.73 -33.26
CA PHE A 61 7.68 10.49 -32.77
C PHE A 61 8.35 10.70 -31.40
N GLY A 62 9.07 11.81 -31.22
CA GLY A 62 9.66 12.20 -29.95
C GLY A 62 8.62 12.42 -28.85
N MET A 63 7.51 13.07 -29.16
CA MET A 63 6.37 13.23 -28.25
C MET A 63 5.77 11.87 -27.85
N GLY A 64 5.62 10.95 -28.81
CA GLY A 64 5.18 9.58 -28.55
C GLY A 64 6.09 8.84 -27.57
N LEU A 65 7.41 8.99 -27.70
CA LEU A 65 8.38 8.41 -26.77
C LEU A 65 8.29 9.06 -25.38
N ILE A 66 8.14 10.38 -25.29
CA ILE A 66 7.97 11.06 -23.99
C ILE A 66 6.72 10.53 -23.26
N LEU A 67 5.60 10.38 -23.96
CA LEU A 67 4.36 9.83 -23.40
C LEU A 67 4.52 8.35 -23.01
N LEU A 68 5.23 7.55 -23.82
CA LEU A 68 5.53 6.15 -23.52
C LEU A 68 6.42 6.00 -22.28
N GLY A 69 7.50 6.80 -22.18
CA GLY A 69 8.39 6.82 -21.04
C GLY A 69 7.67 7.28 -19.76
N TYR A 70 6.82 8.31 -19.85
CA TYR A 70 5.95 8.73 -18.75
C TYR A 70 5.00 7.60 -18.31
N TRP A 71 4.40 6.88 -19.27
CA TRP A 71 3.55 5.74 -18.98
C TRP A 71 4.31 4.58 -18.31
N LEU A 72 5.54 4.29 -18.73
CA LEU A 72 6.40 3.27 -18.13
C LEU A 72 6.80 3.63 -16.69
N ILE A 73 7.17 4.88 -16.44
CA ILE A 73 7.43 5.40 -15.08
C ILE A 73 6.17 5.27 -14.23
N ARG A 74 5.02 5.70 -14.74
CA ARG A 74 3.73 5.59 -14.05
C ARG A 74 3.35 4.14 -13.77
N ARG A 75 3.70 3.20 -14.64
CA ARG A 75 3.50 1.76 -14.43
C ARG A 75 4.44 1.20 -13.36
N GLY A 76 5.70 1.63 -13.34
CA GLY A 76 6.66 1.30 -12.27
C GLY A 76 6.20 1.82 -10.90
N ILE A 77 5.64 3.03 -10.86
CA ILE A 77 5.05 3.66 -9.67
C ILE A 77 3.74 2.96 -9.26
N LYS A 78 2.83 2.70 -10.21
CA LYS A 78 1.54 2.01 -9.95
C LYS A 78 1.70 0.53 -9.61
N GLY A 79 2.82 -0.10 -9.96
CA GLY A 79 3.18 -1.47 -9.55
C GLY A 79 3.45 -1.63 -8.05
N GLY A 80 3.28 -0.57 -7.27
CA GLY A 80 3.26 -0.56 -5.80
C GLY A 80 1.95 -0.06 -5.20
N ARG A 81 0.84 -0.04 -5.94
CA ARG A 81 -0.47 -0.01 -5.28
C ARG A 81 -0.74 -1.44 -4.84
N ASP A 82 -0.24 -1.77 -3.66
CA ASP A 82 -0.66 -2.97 -2.98
C ASP A 82 -2.19 -2.95 -2.96
N LYS A 83 -2.80 -3.96 -3.60
CA LYS A 83 -4.26 -4.10 -3.55
C LYS A 83 -4.71 -4.47 -2.13
N SER A 84 -3.79 -4.75 -1.20
CA SER A 84 -4.09 -4.89 0.24
C SER A 84 -4.47 -3.57 0.93
N ALA A 85 -4.09 -2.40 0.38
CA ALA A 85 -4.39 -1.11 0.99
C ALA A 85 -5.74 -0.50 0.58
N ARG A 86 -6.59 -1.28 -0.13
CA ARG A 86 -8.02 -1.15 0.05
C ARG A 86 -8.38 -2.25 1.03
N SER A 87 -8.18 -1.99 2.32
CA SER A 87 -8.97 -2.71 3.32
C SER A 87 -10.42 -2.37 2.97
N GLN A 88 -11.04 -3.23 2.16
CA GLN A 88 -12.47 -3.38 2.21
C GLN A 88 -12.70 -3.80 3.64
N PHE A 89 -13.13 -2.86 4.47
CA PHE A 89 -13.69 -3.17 5.77
C PHE A 89 -14.77 -4.23 5.53
N GLU A 90 -14.49 -5.46 5.97
CA GLU A 90 -15.45 -6.54 5.84
C GLU A 90 -16.52 -6.32 6.91
N ILE A 91 -17.79 -6.36 6.50
CA ILE A 91 -18.90 -6.22 7.43
C ILE A 91 -19.30 -7.63 7.88
N GLY A 92 -19.22 -7.85 9.19
CA GLY A 92 -19.68 -9.06 9.83
C GLY A 92 -21.00 -8.83 10.56
N ARG A 93 -21.83 -9.88 10.61
CA ARG A 93 -23.01 -9.94 11.48
C ARG A 93 -22.78 -10.98 12.57
N VAL A 94 -23.06 -10.62 13.81
CA VAL A 94 -22.95 -11.53 14.94
C VAL A 94 -24.06 -12.58 14.87
N ILE A 95 -23.70 -13.85 14.97
CA ILE A 95 -24.61 -15.00 14.90
C ILE A 95 -24.78 -15.72 16.24
N LYS A 96 -23.86 -15.48 17.20
CA LYS A 96 -23.90 -16.02 18.57
C LYS A 96 -23.50 -14.92 19.55
N PRO A 97 -24.17 -14.78 20.71
CA PRO A 97 -23.77 -13.78 21.70
C PRO A 97 -22.37 -14.06 22.23
N TYR A 98 -21.64 -13.00 22.56
CA TYR A 98 -20.37 -13.09 23.28
C TYR A 98 -20.37 -12.05 24.40
N ARG A 99 -19.85 -12.42 25.56
CA ARG A 99 -19.69 -11.54 26.73
C ARG A 99 -18.21 -11.44 27.01
N SER A 100 -17.70 -10.22 27.01
CA SER A 100 -16.29 -9.97 27.34
C SER A 100 -15.99 -10.54 28.73
N ALA A 101 -14.95 -11.37 28.81
CA ALA A 101 -14.56 -12.04 30.06
C ALA A 101 -13.70 -11.13 30.95
N TYR A 102 -13.10 -10.08 30.39
CA TYR A 102 -12.08 -9.27 31.04
C TYR A 102 -12.48 -7.78 31.07
N PRO A 103 -13.04 -7.28 32.19
CA PRO A 103 -13.45 -5.88 32.30
C PRO A 103 -12.26 -4.91 32.39
N ASN A 104 -11.08 -5.41 32.77
CA ASN A 104 -9.83 -4.65 32.77
C ASN A 104 -8.85 -5.27 31.75
N PRO A 105 -8.89 -4.84 30.48
CA PRO A 105 -8.11 -5.47 29.43
C PRO A 105 -6.63 -5.13 29.54
N LEU A 106 -5.78 -6.11 29.22
CA LEU A 106 -4.34 -5.93 29.08
C LEU A 106 -4.05 -5.01 27.89
N LYS A 107 -3.28 -3.93 28.13
CA LYS A 107 -2.83 -3.01 27.08
C LYS A 107 -1.32 -2.90 27.11
N LEU A 108 -0.70 -3.16 25.97
CA LEU A 108 0.74 -3.25 25.82
C LEU A 108 1.22 -2.29 24.74
N LYS A 109 2.41 -1.73 24.97
CA LYS A 109 3.15 -0.97 23.97
C LYS A 109 4.31 -1.79 23.44
N LYS A 110 4.65 -1.54 22.19
CA LYS A 110 5.86 -2.09 21.60
C LYS A 110 7.06 -1.79 22.52
N ASP A 111 7.94 -2.78 22.61
CA ASP A 111 9.15 -2.82 23.44
C ASP A 111 8.88 -2.95 24.96
N ASP A 112 7.62 -3.09 25.40
CA ASP A 112 7.31 -3.44 26.79
C ASP A 112 7.87 -4.83 27.14
N ARG A 113 8.34 -4.94 28.39
CA ARG A 113 8.72 -6.20 29.02
C ARG A 113 7.53 -6.75 29.80
N ILE A 114 7.16 -8.00 29.52
CA ILE A 114 6.02 -8.67 30.16
C ILE A 114 6.45 -10.05 30.67
N ARG A 115 5.75 -10.56 31.67
CA ARG A 115 5.90 -11.93 32.15
C ARG A 115 4.96 -12.84 31.37
N THR A 116 5.44 -14.01 31.00
CA THR A 116 4.62 -15.06 30.38
C THR A 116 4.21 -16.03 31.47
N GLY A 117 2.91 -16.32 31.56
CA GLY A 117 2.38 -17.26 32.54
C GLY A 117 2.57 -18.71 32.10
N GLU A 118 2.58 -19.63 33.07
CA GLU A 118 2.64 -21.08 32.82
C GLU A 118 1.33 -21.68 32.31
N LYS A 119 0.28 -20.86 32.12
CA LYS A 119 -1.02 -21.35 31.67
C LYS A 119 -0.87 -21.83 30.23
N GLU A 120 -0.92 -23.15 30.03
CA GLU A 120 -1.04 -23.73 28.69
C GLU A 120 -2.21 -23.05 27.98
N SER A 121 -1.97 -22.61 26.75
CA SER A 121 -3.00 -21.89 26.04
C SER A 121 -4.18 -22.80 25.75
N GLU A 122 -5.36 -22.40 26.21
CA GLU A 122 -6.63 -23.00 25.79
C GLU A 122 -6.86 -22.78 24.27
N TRP A 123 -6.08 -21.89 23.64
CA TRP A 123 -6.17 -21.48 22.24
C TRP A 123 -4.78 -21.50 21.56
N PRO A 124 -4.44 -22.49 20.72
CA PRO A 124 -3.13 -22.55 20.06
C PRO A 124 -2.80 -21.23 19.33
N GLY A 125 -1.61 -20.66 19.58
CA GLY A 125 -1.18 -19.38 19.01
C GLY A 125 -1.42 -18.14 19.89
N TRP A 126 -1.96 -18.33 21.10
CA TRP A 126 -2.11 -17.30 22.14
C TRP A 126 -1.21 -17.61 23.34
N VAL A 127 -0.70 -16.57 24.00
CA VAL A 127 0.13 -16.66 25.22
C VAL A 127 -0.52 -15.84 26.32
N TRP A 128 -0.58 -16.40 27.53
CA TRP A 128 -1.02 -15.66 28.70
C TRP A 128 0.11 -14.75 29.19
N CYS A 129 -0.10 -13.44 29.16
CA CYS A 129 0.89 -12.45 29.52
C CYS A 129 0.41 -11.60 30.70
N THR A 130 1.35 -11.11 31.49
CA THR A 130 1.09 -10.17 32.59
C THR A 130 2.04 -8.98 32.51
N ASP A 131 1.48 -7.76 32.56
CA ASP A 131 2.28 -6.54 32.55
C ASP A 131 2.91 -6.24 33.92
N LYS A 132 3.58 -5.08 34.01
CA LYS A 132 4.18 -4.57 35.26
C LYS A 132 3.15 -4.10 36.30
N SER A 133 1.88 -3.97 35.91
CA SER A 133 0.77 -3.51 36.75
C SER A 133 -0.07 -4.68 37.27
N ASP A 134 0.42 -5.92 37.09
CA ASP A 134 -0.27 -7.17 37.41
C ASP A 134 -1.61 -7.35 36.65
N ILE A 135 -1.75 -6.70 35.48
CA ILE A 135 -2.88 -6.94 34.57
C ILE A 135 -2.47 -8.09 33.64
N SER A 136 -3.34 -9.09 33.53
CA SER A 136 -3.10 -10.27 32.69
C SER A 136 -4.13 -10.39 31.56
N GLY A 137 -3.71 -11.01 30.45
CA GLY A 137 -4.57 -11.26 29.31
C GLY A 137 -3.89 -12.11 28.24
N TRP A 138 -4.69 -12.61 27.30
CA TRP A 138 -4.20 -13.35 26.14
C TRP A 138 -3.61 -12.39 25.11
N VAL A 139 -2.42 -12.73 24.61
CA VAL A 139 -1.70 -12.00 23.56
C VAL A 139 -1.35 -13.00 22.45
N PRO A 140 -1.54 -12.68 21.15
CA PRO A 140 -1.13 -13.59 20.09
C PRO A 140 0.39 -13.77 20.12
N GLU A 141 0.87 -14.99 19.85
CA GLU A 141 2.32 -15.29 19.79
C GLU A 141 3.05 -14.38 18.80
N SER A 142 2.38 -13.97 17.72
CA SER A 142 2.90 -13.05 16.71
C SER A 142 3.15 -11.61 17.22
N TYR A 143 2.71 -11.26 18.42
CA TYR A 143 2.85 -9.93 19.02
C TYR A 143 3.94 -9.87 20.08
N VAL A 144 4.58 -11.01 20.38
CA VAL A 144 5.60 -11.11 21.42
C VAL A 144 6.81 -11.90 20.94
N ARG A 145 7.99 -11.51 21.43
CA ARG A 145 9.21 -12.30 21.32
C ARG A 145 9.50 -12.94 22.66
N MET A 146 9.28 -14.25 22.74
CA MET A 146 9.47 -15.05 23.95
C MET A 146 10.96 -15.13 24.34
N ASN A 147 11.22 -15.07 25.65
CA ASN A 147 12.53 -15.26 26.27
C ASN A 147 12.37 -15.98 27.63
N GLY A 148 12.04 -17.27 27.58
CA GLY A 148 11.73 -18.05 28.79
C GLY A 148 10.43 -17.60 29.44
N ALA A 149 10.49 -17.21 30.72
CA ALA A 149 9.35 -16.73 31.51
C ALA A 149 9.04 -15.22 31.29
N GLU A 150 9.76 -14.58 30.37
CA GLU A 150 9.51 -13.20 29.97
C GLU A 150 9.30 -13.11 28.45
N ALA A 151 8.72 -12.01 27.99
CA ALA A 151 8.65 -11.67 26.58
C ALA A 151 8.81 -10.17 26.35
N ILE A 152 9.23 -9.82 25.13
CA ILE A 152 9.26 -8.45 24.63
C ILE A 152 8.13 -8.26 23.63
N VAL A 153 7.30 -7.23 23.83
CA VAL A 153 6.22 -6.88 22.92
C VAL A 153 6.79 -6.32 21.62
N ILE A 154 6.38 -6.86 20.46
CA ILE A 154 6.88 -6.41 19.15
C ILE A 154 5.93 -5.44 18.42
N TYR A 155 4.66 -5.41 18.81
CA TYR A 155 3.64 -4.47 18.32
C TYR A 155 2.74 -3.98 19.47
N ASP A 156 2.24 -2.75 19.38
CA ASP A 156 1.18 -2.28 20.27
C ASP A 156 0.00 -3.25 20.24
N TYR A 157 -0.54 -3.58 21.41
CA TYR A 157 -1.59 -4.58 21.54
C TYR A 157 -2.62 -4.16 22.60
N ASP A 158 -3.89 -4.40 22.31
CA ASP A 158 -5.02 -4.15 23.20
C ASP A 158 -5.88 -5.40 23.26
N ALA A 159 -5.95 -6.02 24.44
CA ALA A 159 -6.75 -7.22 24.70
C ALA A 159 -8.24 -6.91 24.95
N THR A 160 -8.70 -5.68 24.68
CA THR A 160 -10.12 -5.30 24.85
C THR A 160 -11.00 -6.22 24.01
N GLU A 161 -12.02 -6.80 24.63
CA GLU A 161 -13.03 -7.61 23.98
C GLU A 161 -14.37 -6.88 23.94
N LEU A 162 -15.16 -7.09 22.88
CA LEU A 162 -16.51 -6.54 22.80
C LEU A 162 -17.53 -7.52 23.38
N THR A 163 -18.49 -6.98 24.14
CA THR A 163 -19.74 -7.69 24.39
C THR A 163 -20.69 -7.44 23.23
N VAL A 164 -21.14 -8.52 22.59
CA VAL A 164 -22.02 -8.48 21.41
C VAL A 164 -23.21 -9.42 21.56
N ASN A 165 -24.29 -9.13 20.85
CA ASN A 165 -25.49 -9.94 20.76
C ASN A 165 -25.73 -10.35 19.29
N PRO A 166 -26.51 -11.41 19.04
CA PRO A 166 -26.93 -11.75 17.68
C PRO A 166 -27.53 -10.55 16.95
N ASP A 167 -27.27 -10.49 15.65
CA ASP A 167 -27.64 -9.41 14.72
C ASP A 167 -26.89 -8.08 14.86
N ASP A 168 -26.00 -7.93 15.85
CA ASP A 168 -25.07 -6.79 15.87
C ASP A 168 -24.22 -6.78 14.59
N GLU A 169 -24.07 -5.62 13.96
CA GLU A 169 -23.17 -5.44 12.82
C GLU A 169 -21.82 -4.90 13.28
N LEU A 170 -20.76 -5.48 12.74
CA LEU A 170 -19.38 -5.19 13.10
C LEU A 170 -18.59 -4.87 11.83
N ILE A 171 -17.72 -3.87 11.92
CA ILE A 171 -16.67 -3.64 10.93
C ILE A 171 -15.44 -4.43 11.37
N ILE A 172 -15.03 -5.42 10.57
CA ILE A 172 -13.83 -6.22 10.84
C ILE A 172 -12.62 -5.43 10.34
N ILE A 173 -11.67 -5.20 11.26
CA ILE A 173 -10.45 -4.41 11.02
C ILE A 173 -9.23 -5.34 10.91
N ASN A 174 -9.16 -6.38 11.74
CA ASN A 174 -8.08 -7.36 11.73
C ASN A 174 -8.57 -8.76 12.14
N GLU A 175 -7.81 -9.80 11.79
CA GLU A 175 -8.01 -11.19 12.22
C GLU A 175 -6.71 -11.71 12.83
N GLU A 176 -6.79 -12.30 14.03
CA GLU A 176 -5.67 -13.01 14.66
C GLU A 176 -6.18 -14.31 15.25
N VAL A 177 -5.63 -15.44 14.81
CA VAL A 177 -5.75 -16.76 15.45
C VAL A 177 -7.19 -17.06 15.94
N GLY A 178 -8.17 -16.96 15.05
CA GLY A 178 -9.57 -17.26 15.35
C GLY A 178 -10.37 -16.13 16.01
N TRP A 179 -9.84 -14.92 16.09
CA TRP A 179 -10.52 -13.74 16.63
C TRP A 179 -10.49 -12.58 15.63
N TYR A 180 -11.55 -11.77 15.65
CA TYR A 180 -11.66 -10.55 14.88
C TYR A 180 -11.53 -9.32 15.77
N TRP A 181 -10.64 -8.39 15.40
CA TRP A 181 -10.66 -7.04 15.94
C TRP A 181 -11.72 -6.25 15.19
N CYS A 182 -12.77 -5.87 15.89
CA CYS A 182 -13.98 -5.28 15.32
C CYS A 182 -14.19 -3.86 15.83
N LEU A 183 -14.82 -3.01 15.02
CA LEU A 183 -15.48 -1.77 15.45
C LEU A 183 -16.99 -2.02 15.48
N GLY A 184 -17.59 -1.90 16.67
CA GLY A 184 -19.03 -2.01 16.86
C GLY A 184 -19.78 -0.72 16.53
N GLN A 185 -21.10 -0.80 16.35
CA GLN A 185 -21.96 0.35 16.01
C GLN A 185 -21.92 1.49 17.05
N ASN A 186 -21.60 1.18 18.30
CA ASN A 186 -21.43 2.16 19.38
C ASN A 186 -20.07 2.90 19.34
N GLY A 187 -19.24 2.65 18.31
CA GLY A 187 -17.92 3.26 18.16
C GLY A 187 -16.83 2.63 19.01
N ARG A 188 -17.11 1.56 19.77
CA ARG A 188 -16.11 0.83 20.55
C ARG A 188 -15.45 -0.24 19.70
N SER A 189 -14.15 -0.41 19.88
CA SER A 189 -13.38 -1.49 19.25
C SER A 189 -12.99 -2.56 20.26
N GLY A 190 -12.88 -3.80 19.78
CA GLY A 190 -12.42 -4.93 20.59
C GLY A 190 -12.50 -6.26 19.84
N TRP A 191 -11.89 -7.28 20.43
CA TRP A 191 -11.89 -8.65 19.93
C TRP A 191 -13.25 -9.33 20.09
N VAL A 192 -13.65 -10.11 19.09
CA VAL A 192 -14.81 -11.01 19.08
C VAL A 192 -14.38 -12.34 18.45
N PRO A 193 -14.78 -13.51 19.00
CA PRO A 193 -14.42 -14.79 18.41
C PRO A 193 -14.95 -14.91 16.97
N LYS A 194 -14.13 -15.44 16.06
CA LYS A 194 -14.50 -15.63 14.65
C LYS A 194 -15.73 -16.49 14.47
N GLU A 195 -15.90 -17.52 15.30
CA GLU A 195 -17.07 -18.40 15.25
C GLU A 195 -18.40 -17.73 15.65
N ASN A 196 -18.33 -16.55 16.27
CA ASN A 196 -19.50 -15.75 16.64
C ASN A 196 -19.92 -14.79 15.52
N VAL A 197 -19.13 -14.63 14.47
CA VAL A 197 -19.35 -13.63 13.41
C VAL A 197 -19.45 -14.31 12.05
N LYS A 198 -20.49 -13.95 11.28
CA LYS A 198 -20.63 -14.32 9.88
C LYS A 198 -20.30 -13.13 9.00
N ILE A 199 -19.34 -13.29 8.09
CA ILE A 199 -18.96 -12.24 7.14
C ILE A 199 -19.98 -12.20 6.00
N ASN A 200 -20.42 -11.00 5.64
CA ASN A 200 -21.29 -10.78 4.49
C ASN A 200 -20.39 -10.67 3.25
N HIS A 201 -20.41 -11.70 2.39
CA HIS A 201 -19.74 -11.70 1.08
C HIS A 201 -20.54 -10.99 0.01
#